data_AF-A0A363TVQ2-F1
#
_entry.id   AF-A0A363TVQ2-F1
#
_cell.length_a   1.000
_cell.length_b   1.000
_cell.length_c   1.000
_cell.angle_alpha   90.00
_cell.angle_beta   90.00
_cell.angle_gamma   90.00
#
_symmetry.space_group_name_H-M   'P 1'
#
loop_
_entity.id
_entity.type
_entity.pdbx_description
1 polymer ?
#
loop_
_entity_poly.entity_id
_entity_poly.type
_entity_poly.pdbx_seq_one_letter_code
_entity_poly.pdbx_strand_id
1 'polypeptide(L)' 'MPEQVPPERVLAIAAAARIPLARASAARVADAVSPAVTRFAAAQVDCSFETEPASFVAVQRRKRAP' A
#
# COMPACT_ATOMS: atom_id res chain seq x y z
N MET A 1 -6.24 5.87 -20.96
CA MET A 1 -4.79 6.02 -20.73
C MET A 1 -4.46 5.28 -19.45
N PRO A 2 -3.44 4.40 -19.40
CA PRO A 2 -3.03 3.81 -18.14
C PRO A 2 -2.66 4.96 -17.19
N GLU A 3 -3.24 4.95 -15.99
CA GLU A 3 -2.97 5.97 -14.99
C GLU A 3 -1.51 5.81 -14.55
N GLN A 4 -0.68 6.77 -14.97
CA GLN A 4 0.75 6.76 -14.71
C GLN A 4 0.96 7.18 -13.25
N VAL A 5 1.82 6.46 -12.52
CA VAL A 5 2.16 6.83 -11.15
C VAL A 5 2.94 8.15 -11.22
N PRO A 6 2.55 9.19 -10.44
CA PRO A 6 3.31 10.43 -10.42
C PRO A 6 4.63 10.25 -9.64
N PRO A 7 5.75 10.85 -10.08
CA PRO A 7 7.03 10.78 -9.37
C PRO A 7 6.96 11.24 -7.91
N GLU A 8 6.07 12.19 -7.61
CA GLU A 8 5.82 12.72 -6.26
C GLU A 8 5.33 11.62 -5.31
N ARG A 9 4.51 10.68 -5.80
CA ARG A 9 4.03 9.54 -5.01
C ARG A 9 5.18 8.57 -4.68
N VAL A 10 6.09 8.35 -5.63
CA VAL A 10 7.29 7.53 -5.41
C VAL A 10 8.19 8.17 -4.35
N LEU A 11 8.39 9.49 -4.41
CA LEU A 11 9.17 10.22 -3.39
C LEU A 11 8.53 10.14 -2.00
N ALA A 12 7.20 10.27 -1.90
CA ALA A 12 6.49 10.16 -0.63
C ALA A 12 6.67 8.78 0.00
N ILE A 13 6.57 7.71 -0.80
CA ILE A 13 6.79 6.33 -0.34
C ILE A 13 8.25 6.12 0.08
N ALA A 14 9.21 6.61 -0.72
CA ALA A 14 10.63 6.52 -0.39
C ALA A 14 10.96 7.24 0.93
N ALA A 15 10.38 8.43 1.15
CA ALA A 15 10.54 9.18 2.39
C ALA A 15 9.95 8.43 3.59
N ALA A 16 8.75 7.86 3.46
CA ALA A 16 8.12 7.03 4.50
C ALA A 16 8.97 5.79 4.84
N ALA A 17 9.61 5.19 3.84
CA ALA A 17 10.54 4.07 3.98
C ALA A 17 11.95 4.49 4.42
N ARG A 18 12.23 5.80 4.58
CA ARG A 18 13.56 6.36 4.88
C ARG A 18 14.64 5.98 3.86
N ILE A 19 14.25 5.80 2.60
CA ILE A 19 15.16 5.52 1.49
C ILE A 19 15.53 6.85 0.82
N PRO A 20 16.82 7.24 0.78
CA PRO A 20 17.25 8.44 0.07
C PRO A 20 17.10 8.22 -1.44
N LEU A 21 16.22 9.00 -2.08
CA LEU A 21 15.92 8.89 -3.50
C LEU A 21 15.98 10.27 -4.18
N ALA A 22 16.83 10.39 -5.20
CA ALA A 22 16.91 11.60 -6.01
C ALA A 22 15.66 11.75 -6.90
N ARG A 23 15.21 12.99 -7.12
CA ARG A 23 14.01 13.30 -7.91
C ARG A 23 14.07 12.75 -9.35
N ALA A 24 15.22 12.79 -10.00
CA ALA A 24 15.42 12.23 -11.33
C ALA A 24 15.25 10.69 -11.37
N SER A 25 15.63 10.01 -10.27
CA SER A 25 15.44 8.56 -10.14
C SER A 25 13.99 8.20 -9.85
N ALA A 26 13.25 9.06 -9.14
CA ALA A 26 11.82 8.85 -8.87
C ALA A 26 10.99 8.77 -10.15
N ALA A 27 11.30 9.59 -11.17
CA ALA A 27 10.62 9.52 -12.47
C ALA A 27 10.82 8.15 -13.15
N ARG A 28 12.06 7.65 -13.20
CA ARG A 28 12.34 6.32 -13.78
C ARG A 28 11.64 5.19 -13.02
N VAL A 29 11.61 5.27 -11.69
CA VAL A 29 10.89 4.29 -10.87
C VAL A 29 9.39 4.37 -11.15
N ALA A 30 8.82 5.56 -11.24
CA ALA A 30 7.41 5.77 -11.55
C ALA A 30 7.02 5.12 -12.89
N ASP A 31 7.82 5.31 -13.94
CA ASP A 31 7.61 4.67 -15.24
C ASP A 31 7.70 3.14 -15.15
N ALA A 32 8.69 2.63 -14.41
CA ALA A 32 8.89 1.19 -14.24
C ALA A 32 7.74 0.50 -13.48
N VAL A 33 7.18 1.14 -12.45
CA VAL A 33 6.15 0.54 -11.60
C VAL A 33 4.72 0.75 -12.11
N SER A 34 4.50 1.76 -12.95
CA SER A 34 3.15 2.10 -13.45
C SER A 34 2.39 0.92 -14.06
N PRO A 35 2.98 0.06 -14.92
CA PRO A 35 2.27 -1.09 -15.48
C PRO A 35 1.80 -2.09 -14.42
N ALA A 36 2.59 -2.31 -13.37
CA ALA A 36 2.22 -3.19 -12.27
C ALA A 36 1.09 -2.58 -11.45
N VAL A 37 1.20 -1.30 -11.10
CA VAL A 37 0.16 -0.58 -10.34
C VAL A 37 -1.17 -0.57 -11.09
N THR A 38 -1.17 -0.30 -12.40
CA THR A 38 -2.39 -0.36 -13.23
C THR A 38 -3.01 -1.76 -13.20
N ARG A 39 -2.22 -2.83 -13.32
CA ARG A 39 -2.73 -4.21 -13.26
C ARG A 39 -3.31 -4.54 -11.89
N PHE A 40 -2.65 -4.14 -10.80
CA PHE A 40 -3.16 -4.34 -9.44
C PHE A 40 -4.47 -3.58 -9.20
N ALA A 41 -4.57 -2.33 -9.66
CA ALA A 41 -5.80 -1.54 -9.56
C ALA A 41 -6.95 -2.18 -10.34
N ALA A 42 -6.67 -2.70 -11.54
CA ALA A 42 -7.67 -3.40 -12.36
C ALA A 42 -8.12 -4.74 -11.75
N ALA A 43 -7.23 -5.43 -11.04
CA ALA A 43 -7.53 -6.71 -10.40
C ALA A 43 -8.48 -6.58 -9.19
N GLN A 44 -8.79 -5.37 -8.73
CA GLN A 44 -9.66 -5.10 -7.57
C GLN A 44 -9.34 -6.01 -6.38
N VAL A 45 -8.04 -6.21 -6.12
CA VAL A 45 -7.59 -7.09 -5.04
C VAL A 45 -8.13 -6.53 -3.74
N ASP A 46 -9.09 -7.24 -3.16
CA ASP A 46 -9.63 -6.93 -1.85
C ASP A 46 -8.52 -7.16 -0.81
N CYS A 47 -7.87 -6.06 -0.42
CA CYS A 47 -6.96 -6.04 0.72
C CYS A 47 -7.76 -5.60 1.94
N SER A 48 -8.68 -6.46 2.35
CA SER A 48 -9.35 -6.36 3.64
C SER A 48 -8.30 -6.51 4.72
N PHE A 49 -7.74 -5.38 5.16
CA PHE A 49 -6.96 -5.32 6.38
C PHE A 49 -7.88 -5.82 7.50
N GLU A 50 -7.52 -6.92 8.17
CA GLU A 50 -8.19 -7.29 9.41
C GLU A 50 -8.00 -6.13 10.40
N THR A 51 -9.03 -5.31 10.55
CA THR A 51 -9.03 -4.14 11.43
C THR A 51 -9.07 -4.55 12.90
N GLU A 52 -9.41 -5.79 13.21
CA GLU A 52 -9.26 -6.37 14.54
C GLU A 52 -8.33 -7.58 14.50
N PRO A 53 -7.23 -7.57 15.28
CA PRO A 53 -6.45 -8.78 15.49
C PRO A 53 -7.38 -9.88 16.03
N ALA A 54 -7.24 -11.12 15.55
CA ALA A 54 -7.98 -12.27 16.07
C ALA A 54 -7.93 -12.38 17.61
N SER A 55 -6.88 -11.85 18.25
CA SER A 55 -6.75 -11.74 19.70
C SER A 55 -7.81 -10.85 20.36
N PHE A 56 -8.28 -9.79 19.70
CA PHE A 56 -9.30 -8.89 20.21
C PHE A 56 -10.67 -9.58 20.30
N VAL A 57 -11.06 -10.32 19.26
CA VAL A 57 -12.26 -11.17 19.26
C VAL A 57 -12.18 -12.24 20.36
N ALA A 58 -11.02 -12.86 20.55
CA ALA A 58 -10.81 -13.85 21.60
C ALA A 58 -10.99 -13.26 23.02
N VAL A 59 -10.52 -12.03 23.25
CA VAL A 59 -10.71 -11.32 24.54
C VAL A 59 -12.17 -10.93 24.75
N GLN A 60 -12.87 -10.45 23.73
CA GLN A 60 -14.30 -10.12 23.84
C GLN A 60 -15.15 -11.34 24.20
N ARG A 61 -14.89 -12.50 23.58
CA ARG A 61 -15.61 -13.74 23.88
C ARG A 61 -15.39 -14.21 25.32
N ARG A 62 -14.20 -14.01 25.90
CA ARG A 62 -13.95 -14.28 27.33
C ARG A 62 -14.75 -13.36 28.26
N LYS A 63 -14.90 -12.07 27.92
CA LYS A 63 -15.70 -11.12 28.74
C LYS A 63 -17.21 -11.40 28.70
N ARG A 64 -17.68 -12.16 27.70
CA ARG A 64 -19.10 -12.48 27.48
C ARG A 64 -19.47 -13.91 27.93
N ALA A 65 -18.54 -14.67 28.47
CA ALA A 65 -18.85 -15.94 29.12
C ALA A 65 -19.58 -15.66 30.45
N PRO A 66 -20.66 -16.41 30.77
CA PRO A 66 -21.41 -16.25 32.02
C PRO A 66 -20.58 -16.59 33.26
#